data_AF-A0A813HT22-F1
#
_entry.id   AF-A0A813HT22-F1
#
_cell.length_a   1.000
_cell.length_b   1.000
_cell.length_c   1.000
_cell.angle_alpha   90.00
_cell.angle_beta   90.00
_cell.angle_gamma   90.00
#
_symmetry.space_group_name_H-M   'P 1'
#
loop_
_entity.id
_entity.type
_entity.pdbx_description
1 polymer ?
#
loop_
_entity_poly.entity_id
_entity_poly.type
_entity_poly.pdbx_seq_one_letter_code
_entity_poly.pdbx_strand_id
1 'polypeptide(L)'
;GDSSHVGHRFQEGVVQVVGTRSFFAAVKSDGSVIAWGDPAYGGDSSGVEHRLQEGVVQVVGSGSFFAAVKSDGSVITWGNALKGGNIVQVVGNGSPFAAVKSDGSVITWGSALGGGDSSGVEHRLQEGVMQVVGTRSAFAAVKSDGSVITWGSALGGGDSFHV
;
A
#
# COMPACT_ATOMS: atom_id res chain seq x y z
N GLY A 1 22.12 0.73 -12.37
CA GLY A 1 22.22 -0.28 -11.31
C GLY A 1 22.29 -1.64 -11.96
N ASP A 2 23.22 -2.48 -11.53
CA ASP A 2 23.36 -3.86 -12.01
C ASP A 2 22.32 -4.77 -11.32
N SER A 3 21.69 -5.66 -12.09
CA SER A 3 20.67 -6.64 -11.66
C SER A 3 21.25 -7.92 -11.03
N SER A 4 22.57 -8.02 -10.84
CA SER A 4 23.28 -9.21 -10.34
C SER A 4 22.73 -9.77 -9.02
N HIS A 5 22.23 -8.92 -8.12
CA HIS A 5 21.69 -9.33 -6.82
C HIS A 5 20.25 -9.88 -6.89
N VAL A 6 19.52 -9.56 -7.97
CA VAL A 6 18.16 -10.06 -8.23
C VAL A 6 18.12 -11.05 -9.39
N GLY A 7 19.30 -11.43 -9.93
CA GLY A 7 19.48 -12.35 -11.05
C GLY A 7 18.65 -13.64 -10.98
N HIS A 8 18.63 -14.27 -9.81
CA HIS A 8 17.87 -15.50 -9.56
C HIS A 8 16.35 -15.28 -9.54
N ARG A 9 15.88 -14.06 -9.22
CA ARG A 9 14.45 -13.70 -9.16
C ARG A 9 13.85 -13.44 -10.55
N PHE A 10 14.67 -13.41 -11.61
CA PHE A 10 14.21 -13.27 -13.00
C PHE A 10 13.97 -14.61 -13.71
N GLN A 11 14.14 -15.76 -13.03
CA GLN A 11 13.95 -17.07 -13.65
C GLN A 11 12.47 -17.41 -13.95
N GLU A 12 11.54 -16.53 -13.56
CA GLU A 12 10.10 -16.64 -13.84
C GLU A 12 9.60 -15.40 -14.57
N GLY A 13 8.74 -15.62 -15.57
CA GLY A 13 8.44 -14.68 -16.65
C GLY A 13 8.07 -13.27 -16.20
N VAL A 14 9.03 -12.34 -16.31
CA VAL A 14 8.77 -10.91 -16.19
C VAL A 14 7.87 -10.46 -17.33
N VAL A 15 6.78 -9.78 -16.99
CA VAL A 15 5.80 -9.27 -17.96
C VAL A 15 5.89 -7.75 -18.14
N GLN A 16 6.45 -7.05 -17.15
CA GLN A 16 6.63 -5.59 -17.20
C GLN A 16 7.91 -5.19 -16.47
N VAL A 17 8.65 -4.22 -17.03
CA VAL A 17 9.75 -3.53 -16.34
C VAL A 17 9.50 -2.04 -16.38
N VAL A 18 9.72 -1.37 -15.25
CA VAL A 18 9.54 0.08 -15.08
C VAL A 18 10.84 0.64 -14.55
N GLY A 19 11.39 1.63 -15.26
CA GLY A 19 12.61 2.32 -14.86
C GLY A 19 12.35 3.79 -14.57
N THR A 20 13.12 4.33 -13.63
CA THR A 20 13.27 5.77 -13.41
C THR A 20 14.73 6.17 -13.67
N ARG A 21 15.22 7.30 -13.12
CA ARG A 21 16.60 7.77 -13.35
C ARG A 21 17.68 6.78 -12.89
N SER A 22 17.46 6.04 -11.79
CA SER A 22 18.52 5.24 -11.15
C SER A 22 18.06 3.90 -10.57
N PHE A 23 16.78 3.58 -10.67
CA PHE A 23 16.18 2.42 -10.02
C PHE A 23 15.05 1.84 -10.88
N PHE A 24 14.75 0.56 -10.66
CA PHE A 24 13.86 -0.24 -11.50
C PHE A 24 12.95 -1.09 -10.63
N ALA A 25 11.81 -1.44 -11.21
CA ALA A 25 10.92 -2.47 -10.70
C ALA A 25 10.46 -3.36 -11.85
N ALA A 26 10.23 -4.63 -11.58
CA ALA A 26 9.66 -5.57 -12.54
C ALA A 26 8.44 -6.27 -11.94
N VAL A 27 7.39 -6.42 -12.75
CA VAL A 27 6.23 -7.25 -12.46
C VAL A 27 6.45 -8.62 -13.10
N LYS A 28 6.34 -9.67 -12.30
CA LYS A 28 6.38 -11.07 -12.75
C LYS A 28 4.99 -11.55 -13.17
N SER A 29 4.94 -12.60 -13.96
CA SER A 29 3.71 -13.23 -14.47
C SER A 29 2.84 -13.83 -13.36
N ASP A 30 3.43 -14.15 -12.21
CA ASP A 30 2.73 -14.52 -10.98
C ASP A 30 2.10 -13.32 -10.24
N GLY A 31 2.30 -12.10 -10.74
CA GLY A 31 1.82 -10.85 -10.13
C GLY A 31 2.67 -10.35 -8.96
N SER A 32 3.86 -10.89 -8.74
CA SER A 32 4.80 -10.38 -7.74
C SER A 32 5.72 -9.29 -8.32
N VAL A 33 6.32 -8.47 -7.46
CA VAL A 33 7.22 -7.37 -7.85
C VAL A 33 8.60 -7.54 -7.24
N ILE A 34 9.62 -7.25 -8.05
CA ILE A 34 11.00 -7.07 -7.59
C ILE A 34 11.45 -5.65 -7.88
N ALA A 35 12.15 -5.03 -6.94
CA ALA A 35 12.79 -3.73 -7.09
C ALA A 35 14.31 -3.84 -6.98
N TRP A 36 15.04 -3.02 -7.74
CA TRP A 36 16.50 -2.94 -7.66
C TRP A 36 17.03 -1.58 -8.09
N GLY A 37 18.29 -1.29 -7.75
CA GLY A 37 18.92 0.01 -7.98
C GLY A 37 19.11 0.79 -6.68
N ASP A 38 19.02 2.12 -6.73
CA ASP A 38 19.26 2.97 -5.56
C ASP A 38 18.21 2.75 -4.44
N PRO A 39 18.62 2.23 -3.26
CA PRO A 39 17.72 1.95 -2.14
C PRO A 39 16.94 3.18 -1.66
N ALA A 40 17.56 4.36 -1.66
CA ALA A 40 16.99 5.58 -1.09
C ALA A 40 15.79 6.13 -1.89
N TYR A 41 15.59 5.62 -3.11
CA TYR A 41 14.60 6.15 -4.06
C TYR A 41 13.65 5.09 -4.62
N GLY A 42 13.65 3.85 -4.08
CA GLY A 42 12.71 2.80 -4.47
C GLY A 42 13.35 1.54 -5.03
N GLY A 43 14.68 1.45 -5.04
CA GLY A 43 15.39 0.19 -5.29
C GLY A 43 15.28 -0.82 -4.15
N ASP A 44 14.89 -0.37 -2.95
CA ASP A 44 14.57 -1.22 -1.80
C ASP A 44 13.06 -1.22 -1.56
N SER A 45 12.44 -2.39 -1.71
CA SER A 45 11.02 -2.64 -1.43
C SER A 45 10.80 -3.52 -0.21
N SER A 46 11.82 -3.81 0.60
CA SER A 46 11.76 -4.74 1.74
C SER A 46 10.65 -4.41 2.74
N GLY A 47 10.43 -3.12 3.02
CA GLY A 47 9.36 -2.66 3.92
C GLY A 47 7.94 -2.98 3.45
N VAL A 48 7.76 -3.28 2.16
CA VAL A 48 6.45 -3.64 1.56
C VAL A 48 6.49 -4.98 0.82
N GLU A 49 7.57 -5.76 0.95
CA GLU A 49 7.80 -6.97 0.16
C GLU A 49 6.67 -7.99 0.33
N HIS A 50 6.20 -8.19 1.57
CA HIS A 50 5.08 -9.09 1.88
C HIS A 50 3.77 -8.74 1.14
N ARG A 51 3.63 -7.51 0.65
CA ARG A 51 2.43 -7.03 -0.06
C ARG A 51 2.60 -7.06 -1.58
N LEU A 52 3.83 -7.23 -2.04
CA LEU A 52 4.24 -7.30 -3.43
C LEU A 52 4.45 -8.75 -3.91
N GLN A 53 3.99 -9.75 -3.15
CA GLN A 53 4.18 -11.17 -3.46
C GLN A 53 3.19 -11.72 -4.51
N GLU A 54 2.07 -11.03 -4.76
CA GLU A 54 1.06 -11.47 -5.73
C GLU A 54 0.09 -10.34 -6.09
N GLY A 55 -0.63 -10.54 -7.21
CA GLY A 55 -1.78 -9.72 -7.59
C GLY A 55 -1.46 -8.31 -8.10
N VAL A 56 -0.19 -7.95 -8.26
CA VAL A 56 0.21 -6.70 -8.92
C VAL A 56 0.01 -6.82 -10.42
N VAL A 57 -0.74 -5.89 -10.99
CA VAL A 57 -1.04 -5.85 -12.43
C VAL A 57 -0.28 -4.74 -13.15
N GLN A 58 0.19 -3.74 -12.42
CA GLN A 58 0.93 -2.63 -12.97
C GLN A 58 1.85 -2.01 -11.93
N VAL A 59 3.05 -1.62 -12.35
CA VAL A 59 3.89 -0.68 -11.60
C VAL A 59 4.03 0.62 -12.38
N VAL A 60 4.07 1.74 -11.67
CA VAL A 60 4.42 3.06 -12.21
C VAL A 60 5.48 3.70 -11.32
N GLY A 61 6.46 4.35 -11.94
CA GLY A 61 7.54 5.05 -11.25
C GLY A 61 7.44 6.57 -11.46
N SER A 62 7.72 7.33 -10.41
CA SER A 62 7.81 8.79 -10.50
C SER A 62 8.96 9.27 -9.65
N GLY A 63 9.96 9.92 -10.28
CA GLY A 63 11.08 10.66 -9.67
C GLY A 63 11.93 9.90 -8.63
N SER A 64 11.32 9.58 -7.50
CA SER A 64 11.91 9.04 -6.28
C SER A 64 11.04 7.96 -5.59
N PHE A 65 9.98 7.45 -6.22
CA PHE A 65 9.13 6.39 -5.66
C PHE A 65 8.45 5.54 -6.75
N PHE A 66 7.89 4.41 -6.34
CA PHE A 66 7.02 3.56 -7.15
C PHE A 66 5.63 3.44 -6.54
N ALA A 67 4.65 3.16 -7.40
CA ALA A 67 3.32 2.69 -7.03
C ALA A 67 3.02 1.39 -7.80
N ALA A 68 2.68 0.33 -7.08
CA ALA A 68 2.12 -0.91 -7.61
C ALA A 68 0.61 -0.89 -7.46
N VAL A 69 -0.11 -1.12 -8.56
CA VAL A 69 -1.56 -1.29 -8.60
C VAL A 69 -1.87 -2.78 -8.61
N LYS A 70 -2.70 -3.22 -7.67
CA LYS A 70 -3.17 -4.60 -7.59
C LYS A 70 -4.47 -4.81 -8.37
N SER A 71 -4.76 -6.05 -8.73
CA SER A 71 -6.00 -6.46 -9.40
C SER A 71 -7.27 -6.15 -8.59
N ASP A 72 -7.15 -6.08 -7.27
CA ASP A 72 -8.22 -5.66 -6.35
C ASP A 72 -8.43 -4.13 -6.28
N GLY A 73 -7.63 -3.35 -7.03
CA GLY A 73 -7.68 -1.90 -7.06
C GLY A 73 -6.89 -1.20 -5.95
N SER A 74 -6.31 -1.92 -5.00
CA SER A 74 -5.44 -1.34 -3.99
C SER A 74 -4.10 -0.90 -4.58
N VAL A 75 -3.50 0.13 -3.96
CA VAL A 75 -2.21 0.68 -4.39
C VAL A 75 -1.19 0.53 -3.27
N ILE A 76 0.00 0.04 -3.62
CA ILE A 76 1.16 -0.08 -2.74
C ILE A 76 2.21 0.91 -3.22
N THR A 77 2.72 1.77 -2.36
CA THR A 77 3.81 2.70 -2.70
C THR A 77 5.06 2.40 -1.89
N TRP A 78 6.24 2.65 -2.47
CA TRP A 78 7.53 2.56 -1.79
C TRP A 78 8.56 3.49 -2.44
N GLY A 79 9.64 3.77 -1.72
CA GLY A 79 10.69 4.70 -2.13
C GLY A 79 10.80 5.89 -1.19
N ASN A 80 11.18 7.05 -1.69
CA ASN A 80 11.56 8.19 -0.85
C ASN A 80 10.38 8.71 0.01
N ALA A 81 10.51 8.46 1.31
CA ALA A 81 9.60 8.86 2.37
C ALA A 81 9.14 10.34 2.27
N LEU A 82 10.08 11.26 2.00
CA LEU A 82 9.82 12.71 1.98
C LEU A 82 9.00 13.16 0.76
N LYS A 83 8.87 12.32 -0.26
CA LYS A 83 8.15 12.63 -1.51
C LYS A 83 6.96 11.72 -1.80
N GLY A 84 6.40 11.08 -0.77
CA GLY A 84 5.22 10.21 -0.89
C GLY A 84 5.49 8.72 -0.68
N GLY A 85 6.75 8.30 -0.52
CA GLY A 85 7.13 6.93 -0.16
C GLY A 85 6.80 6.52 1.28
N ASN A 86 6.17 7.42 2.05
CA ASN A 86 5.66 7.12 3.39
C ASN A 86 4.29 6.48 3.38
N ILE A 87 3.62 6.33 2.24
CA ILE A 87 2.40 5.54 2.13
C ILE A 87 2.80 4.14 1.69
N VAL A 88 2.25 3.12 2.32
CA VAL A 88 2.45 1.71 1.94
C VAL A 88 1.17 1.10 1.40
N GLN A 89 0.00 1.62 1.75
CA GLN A 89 -1.29 1.21 1.20
C GLN A 89 -2.16 2.41 0.91
N VAL A 90 -2.92 2.37 -0.19
CA VAL A 90 -4.12 3.19 -0.37
C VAL A 90 -5.28 2.27 -0.73
N VAL A 91 -6.42 2.47 -0.07
CA VAL A 91 -7.69 1.81 -0.36
C VAL A 91 -8.75 2.87 -0.57
N GLY A 92 -9.50 2.74 -1.66
CA GLY A 92 -10.66 3.58 -1.96
C GLY A 92 -11.92 2.76 -2.13
N ASN A 93 -13.05 3.29 -1.67
CA ASN A 93 -14.38 2.68 -1.78
C ASN A 93 -15.39 3.67 -2.42
N GLY A 94 -15.03 4.20 -3.59
CA GLY A 94 -15.77 5.25 -4.27
C GLY A 94 -15.13 6.61 -4.01
N SER A 95 -15.82 7.48 -3.25
CA SER A 95 -15.33 8.81 -2.88
C SER A 95 -14.47 8.89 -1.61
N PRO A 96 -14.58 7.99 -0.61
CA PRO A 96 -13.67 7.95 0.54
C PRO A 96 -12.39 7.17 0.23
N PHE A 97 -11.31 7.55 0.89
CA PHE A 97 -10.01 6.89 0.80
C PHE A 97 -9.36 6.78 2.18
N ALA A 98 -8.58 5.74 2.36
CA ALA A 98 -7.72 5.52 3.51
C ALA A 98 -6.33 5.09 3.04
N ALA A 99 -5.28 5.59 3.69
CA ALA A 99 -3.92 5.18 3.42
C ALA A 99 -3.17 4.81 4.68
N VAL A 100 -2.49 3.66 4.64
CA VAL A 100 -1.55 3.21 5.68
C VAL A 100 -0.19 3.79 5.36
N LYS A 101 0.43 4.44 6.35
CA LYS A 101 1.78 4.96 6.28
C LYS A 101 2.82 3.93 6.72
N SER A 102 4.08 4.14 6.36
CA SER A 102 5.23 3.30 6.73
C SER A 102 5.49 3.27 8.23
N ASP A 103 5.07 4.29 8.98
CA ASP A 103 5.08 4.34 10.44
C ASP A 103 3.91 3.57 11.09
N GLY A 104 3.06 2.94 10.29
CA GLY A 104 1.88 2.21 10.75
C GLY A 104 0.71 3.11 11.15
N SER A 105 0.77 4.42 10.87
CA SER A 105 -0.38 5.31 11.05
C SER A 105 -1.30 5.32 9.83
N VAL A 106 -2.55 5.76 9.99
CA VAL A 106 -3.52 5.88 8.88
C VAL A 106 -3.94 7.33 8.69
N ILE A 107 -4.07 7.74 7.43
CA ILE A 107 -4.73 8.98 7.04
C ILE A 107 -5.97 8.66 6.19
N THR A 108 -7.01 9.47 6.33
CA THR A 108 -8.25 9.34 5.57
C THR A 108 -8.60 10.66 4.87
N TRP A 109 -9.27 10.58 3.73
CA TRP A 109 -9.77 11.75 3.02
C TRP A 109 -10.98 11.40 2.13
N GLY A 110 -11.62 12.41 1.58
CA GLY A 110 -12.80 12.24 0.71
C GLY A 110 -14.12 12.29 1.48
N SER A 111 -15.13 11.55 1.02
CA SER A 111 -16.49 11.63 1.58
C SER A 111 -16.55 11.14 3.03
N ALA A 112 -16.94 12.02 3.96
CA ALA A 112 -17.04 11.72 5.39
C ALA A 112 -17.98 10.53 5.68
N LEU A 113 -19.13 10.48 5.00
CA LEU A 113 -20.18 9.47 5.23
C LEU A 113 -19.74 8.02 4.94
N GLY A 114 -18.69 7.83 4.14
CA GLY A 114 -18.15 6.51 3.79
C GLY A 114 -16.84 6.13 4.50
N GLY A 115 -16.45 6.89 5.53
CA GLY A 115 -15.20 6.67 6.26
C GLY A 115 -14.01 7.54 5.82
N GLY A 116 -14.27 8.61 5.06
CA GLY A 116 -13.28 9.66 4.79
C GLY A 116 -13.02 10.57 6.00
N ASP A 117 -13.88 10.51 7.02
CA ASP A 117 -13.65 11.07 8.35
C ASP A 117 -13.41 9.92 9.33
N SER A 118 -12.19 9.86 9.87
CA SER A 118 -11.79 8.89 10.90
C SER A 118 -11.56 9.52 12.27
N SER A 119 -12.01 10.76 12.52
CA SER A 119 -11.77 11.49 13.77
C SER A 119 -12.22 10.71 15.02
N GLY A 120 -13.33 9.97 14.93
CA GLY A 120 -13.83 9.14 16.02
C GLY A 120 -12.90 7.98 16.44
N VAL A 121 -11.98 7.56 15.57
CA VAL A 121 -11.02 6.47 15.83
C VAL A 121 -9.57 6.90 15.61
N GLU A 122 -9.30 8.18 15.40
CA GLU A 122 -7.98 8.71 15.05
C GLU A 122 -6.90 8.27 16.04
N HIS A 123 -7.20 8.35 17.34
CA HIS A 123 -6.28 7.94 18.42
C HIS A 123 -5.86 6.45 18.34
N ARG A 124 -6.66 5.59 17.69
CA ARG A 124 -6.35 4.16 17.49
C ARG A 124 -5.57 3.90 16.20
N LEU A 125 -5.51 4.89 15.31
CA LEU A 125 -4.90 4.82 13.98
C LEU A 125 -3.53 5.52 13.90
N GLN A 126 -2.94 5.89 15.04
CA GLN A 126 -1.67 6.63 15.09
C GLN A 126 -0.43 5.74 14.88
N GLU A 127 -0.53 4.43 15.07
CA GLU A 127 0.58 3.49 14.90
C GLU A 127 0.10 2.04 14.82
N GLY A 128 0.98 1.16 14.33
CA GLY A 128 0.80 -0.28 14.37
C GLY A 128 -0.26 -0.84 13.42
N VAL A 129 -0.83 -0.04 12.50
CA VAL A 129 -1.72 -0.52 11.46
C VAL A 129 -0.92 -1.17 10.35
N MET A 130 -1.25 -2.42 10.04
CA MET A 130 -0.57 -3.22 9.01
C MET A 130 -1.31 -3.16 7.68
N GLN A 131 -2.64 -3.15 7.74
CA GLN A 131 -3.50 -3.23 6.58
C GLN A 131 -4.79 -2.47 6.82
N VAL A 132 -5.29 -1.81 5.78
CA VAL A 132 -6.66 -1.32 5.70
C VAL A 132 -7.40 -2.05 4.58
N VAL A 133 -8.68 -2.33 4.78
CA VAL A 133 -9.61 -2.82 3.77
C VAL A 133 -10.89 -1.99 3.80
N GLY A 134 -11.58 -1.90 2.67
CA GLY A 134 -12.80 -1.09 2.53
C GLY A 134 -13.98 -1.94 2.08
N THR A 135 -15.16 -1.67 2.65
CA THR A 135 -16.46 -2.03 2.07
C THR A 135 -16.99 -0.83 1.28
N ARG A 136 -18.19 -0.92 0.68
CA ARG A 136 -18.79 0.18 -0.08
C ARG A 136 -18.95 1.49 0.72
N SER A 137 -18.96 1.44 2.05
CA SER A 137 -19.23 2.61 2.89
C SER A 137 -18.53 2.62 4.26
N ALA A 138 -17.56 1.73 4.47
CA ALA A 138 -16.78 1.68 5.71
C ALA A 138 -15.37 1.13 5.44
N PHE A 139 -14.49 1.27 6.43
CA PHE A 139 -13.16 0.67 6.44
C PHE A 139 -12.92 -0.14 7.71
N ALA A 140 -12.00 -1.10 7.60
CA ALA A 140 -11.44 -1.83 8.72
C ALA A 140 -9.90 -1.81 8.63
N ALA A 141 -9.24 -1.54 9.75
CA ALA A 141 -7.79 -1.62 9.91
C ALA A 141 -7.43 -2.80 10.81
N VAL A 142 -6.44 -3.59 10.40
CA VAL A 142 -5.84 -4.65 11.22
C VAL A 142 -4.50 -4.15 11.76
N LYS A 143 -4.31 -4.24 13.08
CA LYS A 143 -3.08 -3.87 13.75
C LYS A 143 -2.13 -5.06 13.92
N SER A 144 -0.86 -4.76 14.18
CA SER A 144 0.19 -5.75 14.46
C SER A 144 -0.06 -6.58 15.72
N ASP A 145 -0.87 -6.06 16.66
CA ASP A 145 -1.32 -6.77 17.87
C ASP A 145 -2.54 -7.69 17.62
N GLY A 146 -3.02 -7.76 16.37
CA GLY A 146 -4.19 -8.54 15.97
C GLY A 146 -5.53 -7.85 16.21
N SER A 147 -5.55 -6.65 16.81
CA SER A 147 -6.78 -5.90 17.00
C SER A 147 -7.30 -5.31 15.69
N VAL A 148 -8.62 -5.12 15.63
CA VAL A 148 -9.32 -4.53 14.47
C VAL A 148 -9.99 -3.23 14.88
N ILE A 149 -9.90 -2.22 14.00
CA ILE A 149 -10.55 -0.93 14.14
C ILE A 149 -11.43 -0.72 12.92
N THR A 150 -12.73 -0.49 13.10
CA THR A 150 -13.62 -0.10 11.99
C THR A 150 -14.05 1.35 12.12
N TRP A 151 -14.34 1.99 10.98
CA TRP A 151 -14.95 3.31 10.93
C TRP A 151 -15.74 3.52 9.64
N GLY A 152 -16.52 4.60 9.58
CA GLY A 152 -17.44 4.89 8.48
C GLY A 152 -18.88 4.48 8.81
N SER A 153 -19.68 4.17 7.79
CA SER A 153 -21.10 3.88 7.98
C SER A 153 -21.33 2.60 8.78
N ALA A 154 -22.14 2.68 9.85
CA ALA A 154 -22.55 1.52 10.64
C ALA A 154 -23.24 0.44 9.78
N LEU A 155 -24.04 0.84 8.78
CA LEU A 155 -24.69 -0.08 7.84
C LEU A 155 -23.69 -0.80 6.91
N GLY A 156 -22.48 -0.27 6.76
CA GLY A 156 -21.39 -0.86 5.98
C GLY A 156 -20.35 -1.62 6.81
N GLY A 157 -20.59 -1.83 8.11
CA GLY A 157 -19.65 -2.47 9.04
C GLY A 157 -18.71 -1.50 9.76
N GLY A 158 -19.00 -0.20 9.76
CA GLY A 158 -18.18 0.84 10.39
C GLY A 158 -18.31 0.95 11.90
N ASP A 159 -19.17 0.17 12.56
CA ASP A 159 -19.40 0.23 14.01
C ASP A 159 -18.65 -0.89 14.75
N SER A 160 -17.66 -0.51 15.57
CA SER A 160 -16.88 -1.41 16.45
C SER A 160 -17.30 -1.31 17.93
N PHE A 161 -18.38 -0.60 18.30
CA PHE A 161 -18.72 -0.39 19.72
C PHE A 161 -19.20 -1.65 20.47
N HIS A 162 -19.24 -2.83 19.83
CA HIS A 162 -19.75 -4.07 20.42
C HIS A 162 -18.88 -5.33 20.21
N VAL A 163 -17.57 -5.20 20.02
CA VAL A 163 -16.64 -6.34 20.05
C VAL A 163 -15.66 -6.26 21.22
#